data_AF-A0A6N4SWE7-F1
#
_entry.id   AF-A0A6N4SWE7-F1
#
_cell.length_a   1.000
_cell.length_b   1.000
_cell.length_c   1.000
_cell.angle_alpha   90.00
_cell.angle_beta   90.00
_cell.angle_gamma   90.00
#
_symmetry.space_group_name_H-M   'P 1'
#
loop_
_entity.id
_entity.type
_entity.pdbx_description
1 polymer ?
#
loop_
_entity_poly.entity_id
_entity_poly.type
_entity_poly.pdbx_seq_one_letter_code
_entity_poly.pdbx_strand_id
1 'polypeptide(L)'
;MENASPISKLIQRAEDYAKTTLTLYKLTMVQKSADIVSGIVSKLLLLLVMAFFLLMLSLGASLWIGEMLGKSYYGFFIVTAFYLLLFILLYIFRAQFIVSPTRNAVVVEMLKKDANEE
;
A
#
# COMPACT_ATOMS: atom_id res chain seq x y z
N MET A 1 36.71 -36.74 33.75
CA MET A 1 36.33 -37.10 32.38
C MET A 1 34.87 -37.51 32.43
N GLU A 2 33.98 -36.52 32.39
CA GLU A 2 33.20 -36.15 31.19
C GLU A 2 32.02 -37.11 30.96
N ASN A 3 30.95 -36.88 31.72
CA ASN A 3 29.66 -37.55 31.50
C ASN A 3 28.62 -36.47 31.18
N ALA A 4 28.80 -35.82 30.04
CA ALA A 4 27.77 -34.97 29.45
C ALA A 4 26.69 -35.89 28.88
N SER A 5 25.60 -36.06 29.66
CA SER A 5 24.42 -36.83 29.31
C SER A 5 23.98 -36.56 27.86
N PRO A 6 23.52 -37.56 27.09
CA PRO A 6 23.02 -37.38 25.71
C PRO A 6 22.05 -36.21 25.55
N ILE A 7 21.30 -35.92 26.61
CA ILE A 7 20.33 -34.82 26.71
C ILE A 7 21.00 -33.45 26.61
N SER A 8 22.18 -33.24 27.19
CA SER A 8 22.86 -31.94 27.14
C SER A 8 23.32 -31.60 25.72
N LYS A 9 23.77 -32.60 24.94
CA LYS A 9 24.13 -32.42 23.53
C LYS A 9 22.91 -32.09 22.65
N LEU A 10 21.73 -32.63 22.97
CA LEU A 10 20.48 -32.31 22.26
C LEU A 10 19.99 -30.90 22.58
N ILE A 11 20.04 -30.50 23.85
CA ILE A 11 19.70 -29.13 24.28
C ILE A 11 20.63 -28.12 23.62
N GLN A 12 21.94 -28.39 23.57
CA GLN A 12 22.91 -27.51 22.94
C GLN A 12 22.67 -27.34 21.43
N ARG A 13 22.34 -28.43 20.71
CA ARG A 13 21.98 -28.36 19.29
C ARG A 13 20.65 -27.63 19.05
N ALA A 14 19.67 -27.80 19.93
CA ALA A 14 18.40 -27.09 19.86
C ALA A 14 18.58 -25.58 20.11
N GLU A 15 19.46 -25.22 21.05
CA GLU A 15 19.85 -23.84 21.33
C GLU A 15 20.58 -23.21 20.13
N ASP A 16 21.56 -23.93 19.55
CA ASP A 16 22.26 -23.47 18.34
C ASP A 16 21.28 -23.29 17.16
N TYR A 17 20.36 -24.24 16.96
CA TYR A 17 19.35 -24.15 15.91
C TYR A 17 18.41 -22.96 16.14
N ALA A 18 17.89 -22.79 17.37
CA ALA A 18 17.05 -21.65 17.72
C ALA A 18 17.78 -20.32 17.52
N LYS A 19 19.06 -20.25 17.89
CA LYS A 19 19.91 -19.06 17.70
C LYS A 19 20.15 -18.76 16.22
N THR A 20 20.35 -19.78 15.39
CA THR A 20 20.44 -19.63 13.93
C THR A 20 19.12 -19.17 13.33
N THR A 21 17.98 -19.78 13.70
CA THR A 21 16.65 -19.39 13.22
C THR A 21 16.31 -17.94 13.62
N LEU A 22 16.62 -17.53 14.85
CA LEU A 22 16.44 -16.15 15.31
C LEU A 22 17.35 -15.17 14.55
N THR A 23 18.58 -15.57 14.26
CA THR A 23 19.53 -14.75 13.48
C THR A 23 19.03 -14.56 12.04
N LEU A 24 18.54 -15.63 11.41
CA LEU A 24 17.96 -15.58 10.08
C LEU A 24 16.70 -14.69 10.06
N TYR A 25 15.79 -14.85 11.02
CA TYR A 25 14.60 -14.02 11.11
C TYR A 25 14.94 -12.53 11.28
N LYS A 26 15.92 -12.21 12.12
CA LYS A 26 16.41 -10.83 12.30
C LYS A 26 16.98 -10.27 10.99
N LEU A 27 17.78 -11.04 10.27
CA LEU A 27 18.34 -10.63 8.98
C LEU A 27 17.26 -10.42 7.91
N THR A 28 16.34 -11.39 7.76
CA THR A 28 15.22 -11.30 6.81
C THR A 28 14.30 -10.13 7.14
N MET A 29 14.03 -9.87 8.42
CA MET A 29 13.26 -8.70 8.85
C MET A 29 13.94 -7.40 8.43
N VAL A 30 15.24 -7.24 8.70
CA VAL A 30 15.99 -6.04 8.30
C VAL A 30 16.03 -5.87 6.79
N GLN A 31 16.30 -6.94 6.04
CA GLN A 31 16.37 -6.88 4.58
C GLN A 31 15.02 -6.57 3.96
N LYS A 32 13.95 -7.25 4.39
CA LYS A 32 12.59 -6.98 3.91
C LYS A 32 12.12 -5.57 4.26
N SER A 33 12.51 -5.07 5.44
CA SER A 33 12.24 -3.68 5.84
C SER A 33 12.98 -2.70 4.93
N ALA A 34 14.26 -2.96 4.65
CA ALA A 34 15.08 -2.14 3.75
C ALA A 34 14.51 -2.11 2.32
N ASP A 35 14.10 -3.27 1.79
CA ASP A 35 13.49 -3.38 0.46
C ASP A 35 12.15 -2.64 0.38
N ILE A 36 11.31 -2.74 1.41
CA ILE A 36 10.04 -2.00 1.50
C ILE A 36 10.30 -0.50 1.54
N VAL A 37 11.21 -0.04 2.42
CA VAL A 37 11.55 1.38 2.54
C VAL A 37 12.13 1.91 1.23
N SER A 38 13.03 1.16 0.59
CA SER A 38 13.61 1.52 -0.71
C SER A 38 12.52 1.67 -1.78
N GLY A 39 11.61 0.69 -1.88
CA GLY A 39 10.50 0.74 -2.82
C GLY A 39 9.52 1.90 -2.55
N ILE A 40 9.28 2.25 -1.28
CA ILE A 40 8.44 3.39 -0.90
C ILE A 40 9.10 4.70 -1.30
N VAL A 41 10.40 4.87 -1.03
CA VAL A 41 11.12 6.11 -1.34
C VAL A 41 11.09 6.40 -2.85
N SER A 42 11.37 5.40 -3.70
CA SER A 42 11.28 5.56 -5.15
C SER A 42 9.88 5.92 -5.62
N LYS A 43 8.85 5.25 -5.09
CA LYS A 43 7.44 5.56 -5.42
C LYS A 43 7.03 6.95 -4.93
N LEU A 44 7.50 7.37 -3.77
CA LEU A 44 7.18 8.67 -3.18
C LEU A 44 7.76 9.81 -4.01
N LEU A 45 9.01 9.66 -4.49
CA LEU A 45 9.63 10.62 -5.40
C LEU A 45 8.83 10.76 -6.71
N LEU A 46 8.44 9.64 -7.31
CA LEU A 46 7.61 9.66 -8.52
C LEU A 46 6.26 10.33 -8.27
N LEU A 47 5.60 10.01 -7.15
CA LEU A 47 4.33 10.60 -6.76
C LEU A 47 4.46 12.11 -6.52
N LEU A 48 5.55 12.56 -5.90
CA LEU A 48 5.82 13.98 -5.67
C LEU A 48 5.96 14.73 -7.00
N VAL A 49 6.74 14.21 -7.95
CA VAL A 49 6.91 14.81 -9.28
C VAL A 49 5.57 14.86 -10.02
N MET A 50 4.80 13.77 -9.98
CA MET A 50 3.48 13.70 -10.61
C MET A 50 2.50 14.69 -9.96
N ALA A 51 2.48 14.79 -8.63
CA ALA A 51 1.66 15.76 -7.91
C ALA A 51 2.04 17.20 -8.29
N PHE A 52 3.34 17.50 -8.37
CA PHE A 52 3.83 18.81 -8.78
C PHE A 52 3.40 19.18 -10.21
N PHE A 53 3.48 18.22 -11.13
CA PHE A 53 2.98 18.39 -12.49
C PHE A 53 1.47 18.65 -12.54
N LEU A 54 0.66 17.86 -11.80
CA LEU A 54 -0.79 18.06 -11.71
C LEU A 54 -1.17 19.41 -11.09
N LEU A 55 -0.41 19.88 -10.09
CA LEU A 55 -0.59 21.20 -9.50
C LEU A 55 -0.36 22.29 -10.54
N MET A 56 0.75 22.25 -11.28
CA MET A 56 1.02 23.22 -12.34
C MET A 56 -0.04 23.20 -13.43
N LEU A 57 -0.50 22.02 -13.84
CA LEU A 57 -1.61 21.87 -14.79
C LEU A 57 -2.91 22.51 -14.26
N SER A 58 -3.24 22.27 -13.00
CA SER A 58 -4.45 22.83 -12.37
C SER A 58 -4.37 24.35 -12.23
N LEU A 59 -3.19 24.89 -11.86
CA LEU A 59 -2.94 26.32 -11.82
C LEU A 59 -3.04 26.95 -13.21
N GLY A 60 -2.43 26.33 -14.23
CA GLY A 60 -2.48 26.80 -15.61
C GLY A 60 -3.90 26.78 -16.18
N ALA A 61 -4.63 25.67 -16.00
CA ALA A 61 -6.03 25.56 -16.41
C ALA A 61 -6.92 26.59 -15.72
N SER A 62 -6.72 26.80 -14.42
CA SER A 62 -7.43 27.82 -13.65
C SER A 62 -7.15 29.23 -14.18
N LEU A 63 -5.88 29.58 -14.42
CA LEU A 63 -5.52 30.90 -14.93
C LEU A 63 -6.05 31.12 -16.34
N TRP A 64 -5.96 30.13 -17.22
CA TRP A 64 -6.47 30.21 -18.59
C TRP A 64 -7.99 30.43 -18.63
N ILE A 65 -8.74 29.64 -17.85
CA ILE A 65 -10.20 29.83 -17.71
C ILE A 65 -10.50 31.17 -17.04
N GLY A 66 -9.74 31.54 -16.01
CA GLY A 66 -9.90 32.79 -15.26
C GLY A 66 -9.64 34.04 -16.11
N GLU A 67 -8.71 33.97 -17.06
CA GLU A 67 -8.41 35.04 -18.01
C GLU A 67 -9.54 35.23 -19.02
N MET A 68 -10.12 34.14 -19.54
CA MET A 68 -11.32 34.22 -20.40
C MET A 68 -12.53 34.83 -19.68
N LEU A 69 -12.67 34.58 -18.37
CA LEU A 69 -13.75 35.15 -17.54
C LEU A 69 -13.40 36.54 -16.96
N GLY A 70 -12.22 37.08 -17.25
CA GLY A 70 -11.77 38.40 -16.83
C GLY A 70 -11.40 38.53 -15.34
N LYS A 71 -11.58 37.49 -14.53
CA LYS A 71 -11.10 37.43 -13.13
C LYS A 71 -10.60 36.02 -12.79
N SER A 72 -9.34 35.93 -12.34
CA SER A 72 -8.68 34.66 -12.00
C SER A 72 -9.43 33.82 -10.96
N TYR A 73 -10.15 34.45 -10.03
CA TYR A 73 -10.93 33.73 -8.99
C TYR A 73 -12.01 32.81 -9.57
N TYR A 74 -12.62 33.17 -10.71
CA TYR A 74 -13.64 32.32 -11.33
C TYR A 74 -13.04 31.04 -11.93
N GLY A 75 -11.82 31.11 -12.45
CA GLY A 75 -11.10 29.95 -12.96
C GLY A 75 -10.89 28.90 -11.87
N PHE A 76 -10.44 29.32 -10.68
CA PHE A 76 -10.26 28.42 -9.55
C PHE A 76 -11.60 27.81 -9.10
N PHE A 77 -12.66 28.61 -9.08
CA PHE A 77 -13.98 28.15 -8.65
C PHE A 77 -14.55 27.08 -9.59
N ILE A 78 -14.43 27.29 -10.91
CA ILE A 78 -14.90 26.34 -11.93
C ILE A 78 -14.11 25.04 -11.86
N VAL A 79 -12.77 25.11 -11.81
CA VAL A 79 -11.91 23.93 -11.73
C VAL A 79 -12.19 23.13 -10.44
N THR A 80 -12.35 23.82 -9.31
CA THR A 80 -12.67 23.17 -8.03
C THR A 80 -14.06 22.54 -8.04
N ALA A 81 -15.06 23.22 -8.60
CA ALA A 81 -16.42 22.67 -8.73
C ALA A 81 -16.44 21.42 -9.63
N PHE A 82 -15.66 21.41 -10.71
CA PHE A 82 -15.49 20.25 -11.57
C PHE A 82 -14.85 19.06 -10.82
N TYR A 83 -13.78 19.30 -10.07
CA TYR A 83 -13.16 18.26 -9.23
C TYR A 83 -14.10 17.74 -8.13
N LEU A 84 -14.90 18.61 -7.51
CA LEU A 84 -15.91 18.22 -6.53
C LEU A 84 -16.98 17.31 -7.16
N LEU A 85 -17.47 17.66 -8.35
CA LEU A 85 -18.44 16.86 -9.10
C LEU A 85 -17.88 15.47 -9.42
N LEU A 86 -16.64 15.39 -9.90
CA LEU A 86 -15.96 14.11 -10.14
C LEU A 86 -15.82 13.30 -8.85
N PHE A 87 -15.49 13.94 -7.72
CA PHE A 87 -15.39 13.27 -6.43
C PHE A 87 -16.73 12.69 -5.99
N ILE A 88 -17.82 13.45 -6.09
CA ILE A 88 -19.18 12.99 -5.76
C ILE A 88 -19.57 11.81 -6.67
N LEU A 89 -19.28 11.91 -7.97
CA LEU A 89 -19.55 10.85 -8.92
C LEU A 89 -18.81 9.56 -8.50
N LEU A 90 -17.50 9.63 -8.27
CA LEU A 90 -16.72 8.50 -7.80
C LEU A 90 -17.18 7.96 -6.45
N TYR A 91 -17.63 8.82 -5.53
CA TYR A 91 -18.13 8.40 -4.23
C TYR A 91 -19.42 7.57 -4.34
N ILE A 92 -20.32 7.93 -5.26
CA ILE A 92 -21.55 7.17 -5.54
C ILE A 92 -21.20 5.85 -6.25
N PHE A 93 -20.36 5.89 -7.27
CA PHE A 93 -19.95 4.69 -8.03
C PHE A 93 -19.03 3.74 -7.25
N ARG A 94 -18.36 4.21 -6.19
CA ARG A 94 -17.52 3.40 -5.29
C ARG A 94 -18.25 2.17 -4.78
N ALA A 95 -19.54 2.31 -4.45
CA ALA A 95 -20.33 1.21 -3.91
C ALA A 95 -20.48 0.08 -4.95
N GLN A 96 -20.57 0.42 -6.24
CA GLN A 96 -20.76 -0.54 -7.33
C GLN A 96 -19.44 -1.19 -7.78
N PHE A 97 -18.33 -0.43 -7.83
CA PHE A 97 -17.05 -0.95 -8.35
C PHE A 97 -16.16 -1.61 -7.30
N ILE A 98 -16.13 -1.14 -6.04
CA ILE A 98 -15.15 -1.61 -5.04
C ILE A 98 -15.70 -2.74 -4.15
N VAL A 99 -17.00 -2.71 -3.83
CA VAL A 99 -17.61 -3.64 -2.85
C VAL A 99 -18.06 -4.96 -3.49
N SER A 100 -18.38 -4.96 -4.78
CA SER A 100 -18.90 -6.15 -5.48
C SER A 100 -17.88 -7.30 -5.63
N PRO A 101 -16.63 -7.07 -6.11
CA PRO A 101 -15.69 -8.17 -6.34
C PRO A 101 -15.02 -8.70 -5.07
N THR A 102 -14.79 -7.84 -4.07
CA THR A 102 -14.07 -8.21 -2.83
C THR A 102 -14.90 -9.14 -1.94
N ARG A 103 -16.21 -8.93 -1.85
CA ARG A 103 -17.10 -9.81 -1.07
C ARG A 103 -17.19 -11.22 -1.67
N ASN A 104 -17.24 -11.33 -2.99
CA ASN A 104 -17.36 -12.63 -3.65
C ASN A 104 -16.04 -13.43 -3.59
N ALA A 105 -14.89 -12.76 -3.68
CA ALA A 105 -13.59 -13.41 -3.56
C ALA A 105 -13.39 -14.04 -2.16
N VAL A 106 -13.70 -13.30 -1.10
CA VAL A 106 -13.55 -13.79 0.29
C VAL A 106 -14.53 -14.93 0.60
N VAL A 107 -15.78 -14.84 0.14
CA VAL A 107 -16.79 -15.90 0.36
C VAL A 107 -16.46 -17.18 -0.42
N VAL A 108 -15.96 -17.06 -1.66
CA VAL A 108 -15.54 -18.23 -2.46
C VAL A 108 -14.32 -18.91 -1.84
N GLU A 109 -13.36 -18.15 -1.32
CA GLU A 109 -12.17 -18.72 -0.69
C GLU A 109 -12.48 -19.43 0.63
N MET A 110 -13.45 -18.92 1.41
CA MET A 110 -13.95 -19.60 2.61
C MET A 110 -14.74 -20.87 2.28
N LEU A 111 -15.68 -20.83 1.34
CA LEU A 111 -16.48 -22.01 0.96
C LEU A 111 -15.65 -23.13 0.31
N LYS A 112 -14.54 -22.79 -0.37
CA LYS A 112 -13.62 -23.79 -0.92
C LYS A 112 -12.79 -24.49 0.15
N LYS A 113 -12.61 -23.87 1.31
CA LYS A 113 -11.84 -24.45 2.41
C LYS A 113 -12.64 -25.55 3.12
N ASP A 114 -13.92 -25.29 3.38
CA ASP A 114 -14.80 -26.25 4.06
C ASP A 114 -15.09 -27.49 3.20
N ALA A 115 -15.18 -27.33 1.87
CA ALA A 115 -15.44 -28.44 0.94
C ALA A 115 -14.23 -29.35 0.65
N ASN A 116 -13.02 -28.98 1.09
CA ASN A 116 -11.81 -29.82 0.97
C ASN A 116 -11.45 -30.52 2.30
N GLU A 117 -12.22 -30.28 3.37
CA GLU A 117 -12.08 -30.95 4.65
C GLU A 117 -13.07 -32.12 4.84
N GLU A 118 -13.98 -32.35 3.89
CA GLU A 118 -14.79 -33.59 3.73
C GLU A 118 -14.25 -34.48 2.61
#